data_AF-A0A1H8P5M6-F1
#
_entry.id   AF-A0A1H8P5M6-F1
#
_cell.length_a   1.000
_cell.length_b   1.000
_cell.length_c   1.000
_cell.angle_alpha   90.00
_cell.angle_beta   90.00
_cell.angle_gamma   90.00
#
_symmetry.space_group_name_H-M   'P 1'
#
loop_
_entity.id
_entity.type
_entity.pdbx_description
1 polymer ?
#
loop_
_entity_poly.entity_id
_entity_poly.type
_entity_poly.pdbx_seq_one_letter_code
_entity_poly.pdbx_strand_id
1 'polypeptide(L)' 'MGEALAYIAKYRDGLGRFLADGRIEIDNNTVEHTIRPIALNRKNALFAGHDAGAENWAVIASLIETCKMNGVDPHA' A
#
# COMPACT_ATOMS: atom_id res chain seq x y z
N MET A 1 -22.15 2.74 13.61
CA MET A 1 -22.82 2.33 12.35
C MET A 1 -22.95 3.48 11.34
N GLY A 2 -23.33 4.70 11.77
CA GLY A 2 -23.49 5.84 10.86
C GLY A 2 -22.22 6.26 10.10
N GLU A 3 -21.04 6.24 10.75
CA GLU A 3 -19.78 6.65 10.11
C GLU A 3 -19.34 5.74 8.97
N ALA A 4 -19.45 4.41 9.14
CA ALA A 4 -19.11 3.45 8.10
C ALA A 4 -20.05 3.59 6.88
N LEU A 5 -21.35 3.82 7.12
CA LEU A 5 -22.32 4.07 6.05
C LEU A 5 -22.04 5.39 5.33
N ALA A 6 -21.71 6.46 6.07
CA ALA A 6 -21.33 7.74 5.49
C ALA A 6 -20.03 7.62 4.65
N TYR A 7 -19.07 6.82 5.10
CA TYR A 7 -17.84 6.54 4.35
C TYR A 7 -18.13 5.82 3.03
N ILE A 8 -18.92 4.74 3.07
CA ILE A 8 -19.31 4.00 1.86
C ILE A 8 -20.08 4.93 0.90
N ALA A 9 -21.00 5.74 1.41
CA ALA A 9 -21.74 6.69 0.60
C ALA A 9 -20.82 7.73 -0.07
N LYS A 10 -19.82 8.24 0.67
CA LYS A 10 -18.85 9.21 0.16
C LYS A 10 -17.96 8.65 -0.96
N TYR A 11 -17.58 7.38 -0.90
CA TYR A 11 -16.64 6.76 -1.85
C TYR A 11 -17.27 5.76 -2.82
N ARG A 12 -18.61 5.76 -2.92
CA ARG A 12 -19.38 4.79 -3.71
C ARG A 12 -18.91 4.68 -5.16
N ASP A 13 -18.59 5.79 -5.80
CA ASP A 13 -18.18 5.82 -7.21
C ASP A 13 -16.82 5.16 -7.44
N GLY A 14 -15.89 5.28 -6.48
CA GLY A 14 -14.60 4.60 -6.52
C GLY A 14 -14.73 3.12 -6.19
N LEU A 15 -15.46 2.80 -5.13
CA LEU A 15 -15.68 1.42 -4.67
C LEU A 15 -16.43 0.57 -5.69
N GLY A 16 -17.31 1.16 -6.50
CA GLY A 16 -18.06 0.45 -7.54
C GLY A 16 -17.34 0.34 -8.89
N ARG A 17 -16.13 0.91 -9.05
CA ARG A 17 -15.48 1.03 -10.37
C ARG A 17 -15.18 -0.32 -11.02
N PHE A 18 -14.88 -1.34 -10.23
CA PHE A 18 -14.67 -2.72 -10.70
C PHE A 18 -15.90 -3.32 -11.42
N LEU A 19 -17.12 -2.81 -11.12
CA LEU A 19 -18.35 -3.26 -11.80
C LEU A 19 -18.44 -2.78 -13.25
N ALA A 20 -17.73 -1.69 -13.58
CA ALA A 20 -17.74 -1.08 -14.91
C ALA A 20 -16.43 -1.30 -15.69
N ASP A 21 -15.34 -1.64 -15.00
CA ASP A 21 -14.02 -1.88 -15.60
C ASP A 21 -13.42 -3.19 -15.09
N GLY A 22 -13.46 -4.23 -15.94
CA GLY A 22 -12.96 -5.56 -15.61
C GLY A 22 -11.43 -5.67 -15.53
N ARG A 23 -10.69 -4.57 -15.74
CA ARG A 23 -9.24 -4.52 -15.46
C ARG A 23 -8.95 -4.24 -13.99
N ILE A 24 -9.95 -3.82 -13.23
CA ILE A 24 -9.83 -3.51 -11.81
C ILE A 24 -10.28 -4.75 -11.02
N GLU A 25 -9.36 -5.30 -10.25
CA GLU A 25 -9.64 -6.38 -9.31
C GLU A 25 -10.70 -5.93 -8.28
N ILE A 26 -11.59 -6.86 -7.91
CA ILE A 26 -12.61 -6.62 -6.87
C ILE A 26 -11.99 -6.47 -5.48
N ASP A 27 -10.84 -7.11 -5.27
CA ASP A 27 -10.09 -7.06 -4.03
C ASP A 27 -8.81 -6.23 -4.17
N ASN A 28 -8.29 -5.81 -3.02
CA ASN A 28 -7.06 -5.03 -2.92
C ASN A 28 -5.89 -5.89 -2.41
N ASN A 29 -5.95 -7.23 -2.51
CA ASN A 29 -4.99 -8.13 -1.86
C ASN A 29 -3.55 -7.81 -2.26
N THR A 30 -3.31 -7.50 -3.53
CA THR A 30 -1.98 -7.12 -4.03
C THR A 30 -1.46 -5.88 -3.31
N VAL A 31 -2.30 -4.85 -3.15
CA VAL A 31 -1.93 -3.60 -2.46
C VAL A 31 -1.70 -3.86 -0.97
N GLU A 32 -2.56 -4.64 -0.32
CA GLU A 32 -2.42 -5.00 1.09
C GLU A 32 -1.15 -5.82 1.35
N HIS A 33 -0.82 -6.74 0.44
CA HIS A 33 0.39 -7.54 0.53
C HIS A 33 1.65 -6.68 0.37
N THR A 34 1.66 -5.73 -0.56
CA THR A 34 2.80 -4.81 -0.78
C THR A 34 3.03 -3.88 0.40
N ILE A 35 1.98 -3.40 1.09
CA ILE A 35 2.14 -2.48 2.24
C ILE A 35 2.47 -3.21 3.55
N ARG A 36 2.16 -4.51 3.65
CA ARG A 36 2.34 -5.30 4.88
C ARG A 36 3.78 -5.30 5.43
N PRO A 37 4.85 -5.48 4.63
CA PRO A 37 6.22 -5.39 5.11
C PRO A 37 6.56 -4.02 5.71
N ILE A 38 6.05 -2.94 5.13
CA ILE A 38 6.26 -1.56 5.60
C ILE A 38 5.57 -1.38 6.97
N ALA A 39 4.32 -1.81 7.08
CA ALA A 39 3.57 -1.73 8.33
C ALA A 39 4.21 -2.54 9.47
N LEU A 40 4.74 -3.73 9.15
CA LEU A 40 5.49 -4.58 10.09
C LEU A 40 6.82 -3.95 10.49
N ASN A 41 7.57 -3.38 9.54
CA ASN A 41 8.83 -2.72 9.82
C ASN A 41 8.63 -1.51 10.75
N ARG A 42 7.62 -0.67 10.48
CA ARG A 42 7.26 0.45 11.38
C ARG A 42 6.96 0.00 12.81
N LYS A 43 6.31 -1.15 12.99
CA LYS A 43 6.02 -1.73 14.31
C LYS A 43 7.29 -2.23 15.02
N ASN A 44 8.31 -2.64 14.26
CA ASN A 44 9.57 -3.16 14.79
C ASN A 44 10.65 -2.07 14.97
N ALA A 45 10.47 -0.91 14.32
CA ALA A 45 11.39 0.22 14.35
C ALA A 45 11.08 1.24 15.48
N LEU A 46 10.56 0.79 16.63
CA LEU A 46 10.12 1.64 17.75
C LEU A 46 11.21 2.57 18.33
N PHE A 47 12.49 2.31 18.00
CA PHE A 47 13.65 3.07 18.46
C PHE A 47 14.41 3.80 17.33
N ALA A 48 13.95 3.73 16.07
CA ALA A 48 14.53 4.46 14.95
C ALA A 48 14.00 5.90 14.92
N GLY A 49 14.58 6.77 15.74
CA GLY A 49 14.07 8.11 16.03
C GLY A 49 14.58 9.24 15.13
N HIS A 50 14.58 9.09 13.80
CA HIS A 50 14.92 10.20 12.91
C HIS A 50 14.09 10.21 11.62
N ASP A 51 13.31 11.29 11.41
CA ASP A 51 12.40 11.44 10.26
C ASP A 51 13.12 11.30 8.91
N ALA A 52 14.29 11.92 8.76
CA ALA A 52 15.11 11.75 7.55
C ALA A 52 15.53 10.29 7.28
N GLY A 53 15.70 9.48 8.33
CA GLY A 53 15.97 8.05 8.17
C GLY A 53 14.74 7.29 7.66
N ALA A 54 13.55 7.67 8.13
CA ALA A 54 12.29 7.11 7.65
C ALA A 54 12.00 7.50 6.19
N GLU A 55 12.28 8.75 5.81
CA GLU A 55 12.14 9.22 4.43
C GLU A 55 13.08 8.49 3.47
N ASN A 56 14.37 8.39 3.81
CA ASN A 56 15.33 7.61 3.01
C ASN A 56 14.91 6.15 2.89
N TRP A 57 14.42 5.54 3.98
CA TRP A 57 13.96 4.17 3.96
C TRP A 57 12.70 4.01 3.07
N ALA A 58 11.78 4.97 3.09
CA ALA A 58 10.61 4.97 2.22
C ALA A 58 11.00 5.03 0.73
N VAL A 59 12.01 5.83 0.38
CA VAL A 59 12.55 5.89 -1.00
C VAL A 59 13.13 4.54 -1.41
N ILE A 60 13.97 3.93 -0.57
CA ILE A 60 14.59 2.62 -0.85
C ILE A 60 13.53 1.53 -0.98
N ALA A 61 12.57 1.47 -0.05
CA ALA A 61 11.48 0.50 -0.10
C ALA A 61 10.63 0.66 -1.37
N SER A 62 10.33 1.90 -1.78
CA SER A 62 9.59 2.18 -3.01
C SER A 62 10.33 1.68 -4.26
N LEU A 63 11.65 1.88 -4.32
CA LEU A 63 12.49 1.37 -5.41
C LEU A 63 12.50 -0.16 -5.46
N ILE A 64 12.70 -0.82 -4.31
CA ILE A 64 12.71 -2.29 -4.21
C ILE A 64 11.36 -2.87 -4.67
N GLU A 65 10.24 -2.31 -4.20
CA GLU A 65 8.91 -2.77 -4.61
C GLU A 65 8.65 -2.50 -6.10
N THR A 66 9.16 -1.39 -6.65
CA THR A 66 9.08 -1.12 -8.09
C THR A 66 9.85 -2.16 -8.91
N CYS A 67 11.06 -2.55 -8.49
CA CYS A 67 11.81 -3.63 -9.14
C CYS A 67 11.04 -4.95 -9.13
N LYS A 68 10.48 -5.34 -7.97
CA LYS A 68 9.66 -6.56 -7.84
C LYS A 68 8.44 -6.53 -8.76
N MET A 69 7.72 -5.40 -8.84
CA MET A 69 6.57 -5.24 -9.73
C MET A 69 6.94 -5.37 -11.22
N ASN A 70 8.16 -5.03 -11.58
CA ASN A 70 8.67 -5.13 -12.96
C ASN A 70 9.42 -6.45 -13.23
N GLY A 71 9.45 -7.40 -12.28
CA GLY A 71 10.16 -8.67 -12.44
C GLY A 71 11.69 -8.55 -12.45
N VAL A 72 12.23 -7.43 -11.96
CA VAL A 72 13.66 -7.19 -11.81
C VAL A 72 14.08 -7.60 -10.39
N ASP A 73 15.16 -8.38 -10.27
CA ASP A 73 15.72 -8.74 -8.96
C ASP A 73 16.40 -7.51 -8.33
N PRO A 74 15.88 -6.97 -7.21
CA PRO A 74 16.49 -5.82 -6.54
C PRO A 74 17.77 -6.17 -5.77
N HIS A 75 18.15 -7.45 -5.70
CA HIS A 75 19.30 -7.95 -4.95
C HIS A 75 20.44 -8.50 -5.83
N ALA A 76 20.30 -8.41 -7.16
CA ALA A 76 21.28 -8.88 -8.13
C ALA A 76 22.55 -8.02 -8.21
#